data_AF-A0A350ESB0-F1
#
_entry.id   AF-A0A350ESB0-F1
#
_cell.length_a   1.000
_cell.length_b   1.000
_cell.length_c   1.000
_cell.angle_alpha   90.00
_cell.angle_beta   90.00
_cell.angle_gamma   90.00
#
_symmetry.space_group_name_H-M   'P 1'
#
loop_
_entity.id
_entity.type
_entity.pdbx_description
1 polymer ?
#
loop_
_entity_poly.entity_id
_entity_poly.type
_entity_poly.pdbx_seq_one_letter_code
_entity_poly.pdbx_strand_id
1 'polypeptide(L)'
;HGGVIKVGDYLYGYSDGPGWVCQDWKTGEEVWANKDLGKGAVHYADGMLYCVDEGRGTVVLAEASPKGWKEHGRFTLDPQTTKRSPQGRIWTHPVVINGKLYLRDQEILYCYDVKG
;
A
#
# COMPACT_ATOMS: atom_id res chain seq x y z
N HIS A 1 -1.91 -9.38 -0.78
CA HIS A 1 -0.92 -8.45 -1.34
C HIS A 1 -1.13 -8.37 -2.83
N GLY A 2 -0.80 -7.24 -3.44
CA GLY A 2 -0.94 -7.09 -4.88
C GLY A 2 -0.80 -5.66 -5.37
N GLY A 3 -0.52 -5.54 -6.66
CA GLY A 3 -0.24 -4.26 -7.30
C GLY A 3 1.26 -3.98 -7.39
N VAL A 4 1.64 -3.47 -8.55
CA VAL A 4 2.95 -2.86 -8.82
C VAL A 4 2.65 -1.60 -9.60
N ILE A 5 3.14 -0.47 -9.12
CA ILE A 5 2.90 0.85 -9.72
C ILE A 5 4.15 1.28 -10.45
N LYS A 6 4.03 1.59 -11.74
CA LYS A 6 5.07 2.29 -12.49
C LYS A 6 4.85 3.80 -12.41
N VAL A 7 5.82 4.55 -11.90
CA VAL A 7 5.83 6.03 -11.91
C VAL A 7 7.16 6.49 -12.49
N GLY A 8 7.12 7.20 -13.63
CA GLY A 8 8.33 7.56 -14.35
C GLY A 8 9.14 6.32 -14.74
N ASP A 9 10.42 6.29 -14.35
CA ASP A 9 11.35 5.19 -14.63
C ASP A 9 11.43 4.14 -13.50
N TYR A 10 10.54 4.19 -12.51
CA TYR A 10 10.59 3.31 -11.34
C TYR A 10 9.30 2.51 -11.13
N LEU A 11 9.45 1.30 -10.62
CA LEU A 11 8.37 0.44 -10.11
C LEU A 11 8.32 0.48 -8.59
N TYR A 12 7.11 0.48 -8.04
CA TYR A 12 6.85 0.46 -6.60
C TYR A 12 5.87 -0.67 -6.26
N GLY A 13 6.18 -1.47 -5.26
CA GLY A 13 5.30 -2.55 -4.83
C GLY A 13 5.88 -3.36 -3.68
N TYR A 14 5.19 -4.44 -3.30
CA TYR A 14 5.69 -5.37 -2.31
C TYR A 14 6.31 -6.61 -2.96
N SER A 15 7.46 -7.04 -2.47
CA SER A 15 8.17 -8.26 -2.85
C SER A 15 8.42 -9.14 -1.62
N ASP A 16 8.16 -10.44 -1.75
CA ASP A 16 8.41 -11.41 -0.68
C ASP A 16 9.92 -11.51 -0.40
N GLY A 17 10.32 -11.23 0.83
CA GLY A 17 11.72 -11.18 1.26
C GLY A 17 12.22 -9.74 1.45
N PRO A 18 12.38 -8.93 0.38
CA PRO A 18 12.82 -7.53 0.47
C PRO A 18 11.84 -6.60 1.19
N GLY A 19 10.54 -6.82 1.04
CA GLY A 19 9.50 -5.92 1.58
C GLY A 19 8.95 -4.98 0.52
N TRP A 20 8.70 -3.72 0.89
CA TRP A 20 8.33 -2.65 -0.03
C TRP A 20 9.53 -2.19 -0.83
N VAL A 21 9.44 -2.22 -2.15
CA VAL A 21 10.57 -2.04 -3.06
C VAL A 21 10.30 -0.89 -4.02
N CYS A 22 11.34 -0.11 -4.29
CA CYS A 22 11.49 0.64 -5.52
C CYS A 22 12.52 -0.05 -6.41
N GLN A 23 12.16 -0.28 -7.66
CA GLN A 23 13.00 -0.96 -8.65
C GLN A 23 13.13 -0.08 -9.90
N ASP A 24 14.31 -0.01 -10.48
CA ASP A 24 14.49 0.62 -11.79
C ASP A 24 13.77 -0.19 -12.87
N TRP A 25 12.88 0.45 -13.64
CA TRP A 25 12.05 -0.23 -14.63
C TRP A 25 12.87 -0.82 -15.78
N LYS A 26 13.98 -0.19 -16.15
CA LYS A 26 14.79 -0.60 -17.30
C LYS A 26 15.81 -1.66 -16.94
N THR A 27 16.51 -1.49 -15.82
CA THR A 27 17.60 -2.38 -15.41
C THR A 27 17.11 -3.54 -14.54
N GLY A 28 15.97 -3.36 -13.85
CA GLY A 28 15.49 -4.30 -12.85
C GLY A 28 16.27 -4.24 -11.54
N GLU A 29 17.17 -3.27 -11.35
CA GLU A 29 17.92 -3.13 -10.11
C GLU A 29 17.03 -2.61 -8.98
N GLU A 30 17.22 -3.17 -7.78
CA GLU A 30 16.61 -2.64 -6.57
C GLU A 30 17.24 -1.29 -6.23
N VAL A 31 16.43 -0.23 -6.21
CA VAL A 31 16.86 1.12 -5.82
C VAL A 31 16.83 1.25 -4.30
N TRP A 32 15.76 0.76 -3.68
CA TRP A 32 15.65 0.61 -2.24
C TRP A 32 14.62 -0.45 -1.86
N ALA A 33 14.76 -0.98 -0.65
CA ALA A 33 13.77 -1.84 0.01
C ALA A 33 13.49 -1.36 1.45
N ASN A 34 12.27 -1.57 1.92
CA ASN A 34 11.80 -1.21 3.26
C ASN A 34 10.91 -2.32 3.84
N LYS A 35 11.09 -2.67 5.13
CA LYS A 35 10.33 -3.73 5.82
C LYS A 35 9.46 -3.22 6.98
N ASP A 36 9.30 -1.92 7.10
CA ASP A 36 8.62 -1.29 8.24
C ASP A 36 7.09 -1.51 8.17
N LEU A 37 6.56 -1.71 6.97
CA LEU A 37 5.17 -2.12 6.73
C LEU A 37 5.11 -3.59 6.27
N GLY A 38 4.12 -4.31 6.78
CA GLY A 38 3.87 -5.70 6.42
C GLY A 38 3.52 -5.89 4.94
N LYS A 39 3.51 -7.15 4.52
CA LYS A 39 3.05 -7.60 3.20
C LYS A 39 1.69 -7.01 2.85
N GLY A 40 1.56 -6.41 1.67
CA GLY A 40 0.41 -5.55 1.41
C GLY A 40 0.08 -5.28 -0.05
N ALA A 41 -0.94 -4.45 -0.25
CA ALA A 41 -1.35 -3.97 -1.57
C ALA A 41 -1.16 -2.46 -1.68
N VAL A 42 -1.05 -1.95 -2.91
CA VAL A 42 -0.73 -0.54 -3.17
C VAL A 42 -1.59 0.07 -4.25
N HIS A 43 -1.85 1.37 -4.10
CA HIS A 43 -2.43 2.24 -5.10
C HIS A 43 -1.62 3.53 -5.20
N TYR A 44 -1.68 4.21 -6.33
CA TYR A 44 -1.00 5.48 -6.53
C TYR A 44 -2.00 6.58 -6.87
N ALA A 45 -1.89 7.70 -6.17
CA ALA A 45 -2.59 8.92 -6.51
C ALA A 45 -1.78 10.14 -6.04
N ASP A 46 -1.74 11.18 -6.86
CA ASP A 46 -1.14 12.47 -6.53
C ASP A 46 0.29 12.41 -5.96
N GLY A 47 1.16 11.61 -6.58
CA GLY A 47 2.56 11.47 -6.12
C GLY A 47 2.76 10.52 -4.94
N MET A 48 1.67 9.97 -4.39
CA MET A 48 1.70 9.16 -3.17
C MET A 48 1.31 7.70 -3.43
N LEU A 49 1.94 6.80 -2.68
CA LEU A 49 1.61 5.39 -2.55
C LEU A 49 0.71 5.20 -1.33
N TYR A 50 -0.47 4.65 -1.58
CA TYR A 50 -1.44 4.23 -0.56
C TYR A 50 -1.25 2.73 -0.34
N CYS A 51 -0.56 2.38 0.72
CA CYS A 51 -0.16 1.01 1.03
C CYS A 51 -1.03 0.47 2.16
N VAL A 52 -1.55 -0.75 2.03
CA VAL A 52 -2.29 -1.44 3.11
C VAL A 52 -1.69 -2.80 3.36
N ASP A 53 -1.30 -3.07 4.61
CA ASP A 53 -0.80 -4.38 5.01
C ASP A 53 -1.94 -5.39 5.18
N GLU A 54 -1.71 -6.63 4.74
CA GLU A 54 -2.73 -7.67 4.68
C GLU A 54 -3.01 -8.32 6.04
N GLY A 55 -2.13 -8.15 7.02
CA GLY A 55 -2.21 -8.79 8.33
C GLY A 55 -2.97 -7.96 9.35
N ARG A 56 -2.42 -6.78 9.69
CA ARG A 56 -2.97 -5.88 10.70
C ARG A 56 -3.90 -4.83 10.13
N GLY A 57 -3.93 -4.61 8.81
CA GLY A 57 -4.71 -3.54 8.21
C GLY A 57 -4.16 -2.15 8.48
N THR A 58 -2.86 -2.06 8.72
CA THR A 58 -2.11 -0.81 8.77
C THR A 58 -2.09 -0.22 7.37
N VAL A 59 -2.52 1.03 7.27
CA VAL A 59 -2.51 1.84 6.07
C VAL A 59 -1.40 2.88 6.23
N VAL A 60 -0.56 3.00 5.21
CA VAL A 60 0.51 3.99 5.14
C VAL A 60 0.37 4.80 3.86
N LEU A 61 0.54 6.12 4.00
CA LEU A 61 0.74 7.02 2.88
C LEU A 61 2.25 7.27 2.74
N ALA A 62 2.86 6.88 1.62
CA ALA A 62 4.29 7.03 1.37
C ALA A 62 4.57 7.78 0.06
N GLU A 63 5.72 8.43 -0.07
CA GLU A 63 6.12 9.06 -1.33
C GLU A 63 6.44 8.00 -2.41
N ALA A 64 5.96 8.20 -3.65
CA ALA A 64 6.45 7.44 -4.81
C ALA A 64 7.80 8.03 -5.28
N SER A 65 8.87 7.79 -4.51
CA SER A 65 10.17 8.43 -4.69
C SER A 65 11.32 7.42 -4.79
N PRO A 66 12.25 7.56 -5.74
CA PRO A 66 13.46 6.74 -5.79
C PRO A 66 14.48 7.09 -4.69
N LYS A 67 14.28 8.17 -3.92
CA LYS A 67 15.21 8.61 -2.88
C LYS A 67 15.13 7.78 -1.59
N GLY A 68 14.10 6.95 -1.44
CA GLY A 68 13.89 6.10 -0.27
C GLY A 68 12.43 6.09 0.19
N TRP A 69 12.13 5.22 1.15
CA TRP A 69 10.83 5.13 1.80
C TRP A 69 10.61 6.29 2.77
N LYS A 70 9.57 7.09 2.56
CA LYS A 70 9.19 8.21 3.42
C LYS A 70 7.67 8.27 3.59
N GLU A 71 7.23 8.11 4.84
CA GLU A 71 5.81 8.12 5.21
C GLU A 71 5.32 9.53 5.55
N HIS A 72 4.05 9.77 5.24
CA HIS A 72 3.32 11.02 5.53
C HIS A 72 2.09 10.80 6.43
N GLY A 73 1.70 9.54 6.63
CA GLY A 73 0.59 9.18 7.50
C GLY A 73 0.53 7.68 7.70
N ARG A 74 0.07 7.27 8.89
CA ARG A 74 -0.05 5.87 9.27
C ARG A 74 -1.24 5.71 10.21
N PHE A 75 -2.10 4.74 9.93
CA PHE A 75 -3.17 4.34 10.84
C PHE A 75 -3.51 2.87 10.64
N THR A 76 -4.30 2.30 11.54
CA THR A 76 -4.83 0.95 11.41
C THR A 76 -6.32 1.04 11.14
N LEU A 77 -6.83 0.23 10.20
CA LEU A 77 -8.27 0.10 9.97
C LEU A 77 -8.99 -0.25 11.28
N ASP A 78 -9.99 0.56 11.61
CA ASP A 78 -10.85 0.41 12.78
C ASP A 78 -12.27 0.90 12.43
N PRO A 79 -13.34 0.14 12.75
CA PRO A 79 -13.35 -1.20 13.33
C PRO A 79 -12.78 -2.26 12.38
N GLN A 80 -12.35 -3.43 12.87
CA GLN A 80 -12.00 -4.60 12.02
C GLN A 80 -13.09 -5.66 12.03
N THR A 81 -13.14 -6.48 10.98
CA THR A 81 -14.10 -7.58 10.90
C THR A 81 -13.92 -8.57 12.05
N THR A 82 -15.04 -8.99 12.64
CA THR A 82 -15.07 -10.12 13.59
C THR A 82 -15.32 -11.45 12.88
N LYS A 83 -15.52 -11.43 11.56
CA LYS A 83 -15.86 -12.58 10.70
C LYS A 83 -14.70 -12.99 9.80
N ARG A 84 -13.46 -12.92 10.31
CA ARG A 84 -12.27 -13.32 9.55
C ARG A 84 -12.01 -14.83 9.69
N SER A 85 -11.85 -15.53 8.57
CA SER A 85 -11.24 -16.86 8.58
C SER A 85 -9.83 -16.79 9.20
N PRO A 86 -9.33 -17.82 9.91
CA PRO A 86 -7.96 -17.85 10.43
C PRO A 86 -6.88 -17.60 9.35
N GLN A 87 -7.14 -18.06 8.12
CA GLN A 87 -6.28 -17.82 6.95
C GLN A 87 -6.65 -16.54 6.18
N GLY A 88 -7.77 -15.90 6.52
CA GLY A 88 -8.21 -14.65 5.91
C GLY A 88 -7.31 -13.48 6.27
N ARG A 89 -7.26 -12.49 5.38
CA ARG A 89 -6.42 -11.29 5.46
C ARG A 89 -7.13 -10.13 4.77
N ILE A 90 -6.49 -8.97 4.73
CA ILE A 90 -6.94 -7.79 3.96
C ILE A 90 -6.27 -7.85 2.59
N TRP A 91 -6.95 -8.45 1.61
CA TRP A 91 -6.41 -8.66 0.26
C TRP A 91 -6.98 -7.73 -0.79
N THR A 92 -8.01 -6.97 -0.48
CA THR A 92 -8.61 -6.02 -1.42
C THR A 92 -7.62 -4.89 -1.69
N HIS A 93 -7.37 -4.61 -2.96
CA HIS A 93 -6.52 -3.48 -3.35
C HIS A 93 -7.12 -2.15 -2.88
N PRO A 94 -6.28 -1.22 -2.38
CA PRO A 94 -6.71 0.15 -2.15
C PRO A 94 -7.08 0.82 -3.47
N VAL A 95 -8.04 1.75 -3.43
CA VAL A 95 -8.40 2.57 -4.59
C VAL A 95 -8.60 3.99 -4.14
N VAL A 96 -7.93 4.93 -4.80
CA VAL A 96 -8.20 6.36 -4.64
C VAL A 96 -8.89 6.86 -5.89
N ILE A 97 -10.07 7.46 -5.73
CA ILE A 97 -10.81 8.08 -6.82
C ILE A 97 -11.60 9.27 -6.29
N ASN A 98 -11.57 10.38 -7.03
CA ASN A 98 -12.27 11.62 -6.68
C ASN A 98 -11.98 12.11 -5.24
N GLY A 99 -10.71 12.03 -4.83
CA GLY A 99 -10.26 12.46 -3.49
C GLY A 99 -10.70 11.53 -2.35
N LYS A 100 -11.17 10.32 -2.65
CA LYS A 100 -11.59 9.34 -1.64
C LYS A 100 -10.78 8.06 -1.75
N LEU A 101 -10.24 7.62 -0.62
CA LEU A 101 -9.57 6.33 -0.47
C LEU A 101 -10.59 5.29 0.00
N TYR A 102 -10.77 4.25 -0.81
CA TYR A 102 -11.60 3.09 -0.50
C TYR A 102 -10.72 1.92 -0.09
N LEU A 103 -11.06 1.32 1.04
CA LEU A 103 -10.40 0.15 1.61
C LEU A 103 -11.48 -0.84 2.04
N ARG A 104 -11.12 -2.12 2.11
CA ARG A 104 -12.09 -3.16 2.49
C ARG A 104 -11.45 -4.22 3.36
N ASP A 105 -12.10 -4.47 4.49
CA ASP A 105 -11.84 -5.59 5.36
C ASP A 105 -13.06 -6.50 5.45
N GLN A 106 -13.07 -7.58 4.66
CA GLN A 106 -14.18 -8.54 4.59
C GLN A 106 -15.55 -7.86 4.29
N GLU A 107 -16.45 -7.76 5.26
CA GLU A 107 -17.76 -7.11 5.15
C GLU A 107 -17.71 -5.59 5.38
N ILE A 108 -16.60 -5.05 5.88
CA ILE A 108 -16.44 -3.63 6.20
C ILE A 108 -15.80 -2.92 5.01
N LEU A 109 -16.47 -1.87 4.53
CA LEU A 109 -15.95 -0.94 3.53
C LEU A 109 -15.65 0.39 4.22
N TYR A 110 -14.42 0.89 4.08
CA TYR A 110 -14.00 2.19 4.59
C TYR A 110 -13.89 3.17 3.44
N CYS A 111 -14.16 4.44 3.75
CA CYS A 111 -13.97 5.55 2.84
C CYS A 111 -13.35 6.70 3.61
N TYR A 112 -12.15 7.11 3.22
CA TYR A 112 -11.45 8.25 3.81
C TYR A 112 -11.41 9.40 2.81
N ASP A 113 -11.65 10.62 3.28
CA ASP A 113 -11.34 11.81 2.49
C ASP A 113 -9.82 12.01 2.50
N VAL A 114 -9.24 12.03 1.31
CA VAL A 114 -7.80 12.19 1.08
C VAL A 114 -7.50 13.32 0.10
N LYS A 115 -8.50 14.19 -0.13
CA LYS A 115 -8.32 15.38 -0.94
C LYS A 115 -7.44 16.40 -0.19
N GLY A 116 -6.42 16.92 -0.87
CA GLY A 116 -5.59 18.03 -0.41
C GLY A 116 -6.25 19.40 -0.58
#